data_AF-A0A949J0G1-F1
#
_entry.id   AF-A0A949J0G1-F1
#
_cell.length_a   1.000
_cell.length_b   1.000
_cell.length_c   1.000
_cell.angle_alpha   90.00
_cell.angle_beta   90.00
_cell.angle_gamma   90.00
#
_symmetry.space_group_name_H-M   'P 1'
#
loop_
_entity.id
_entity.type
_entity.pdbx_description
1 polymer ?
#
loop_
_entity_poly.entity_id
_entity_poly.type
_entity_poly.pdbx_seq_one_letter_code
_entity_poly.pdbx_strand_id
1 'polypeptide(L)'
;MNICIFGDSITWGASDTEKGGWVERLKTYFGNKYEAIIYNLGIPGDTTIDLLKRVESECKSRKPDLIIFSIGINDLWRDDRTPIKKFAENIARLHRIAKKIHQKRDFYGAYAR
;
A
#
# COMPACT_ATOMS: atom_id res chain seq x y z
N MET A 1 0.17 2.87 -17.48
CA MET A 1 -0.16 3.46 -16.16
C MET A 1 0.46 2.60 -15.08
N ASN A 2 1.21 3.18 -14.15
CA ASN A 2 1.89 2.46 -13.06
C ASN A 2 1.12 2.63 -11.75
N ILE A 3 0.68 1.53 -11.14
CA ILE A 3 -0.08 1.54 -9.89
C ILE A 3 0.75 0.85 -8.83
N CYS A 4 1.13 1.57 -7.77
CA CYS A 4 1.81 0.99 -6.62
C CYS A 4 0.81 0.76 -5.48
N ILE A 5 0.64 -0.49 -5.08
CA ILE A 5 -0.27 -0.87 -3.99
C ILE A 5 0.56 -1.37 -2.82
N PHE A 6 0.64 -0.55 -1.78
CA PHE A 6 1.37 -0.86 -0.55
C PHE A 6 0.42 -1.38 0.52
N GLY A 7 0.89 -2.35 1.28
CA GLY A 7 0.13 -2.88 2.40
C GLY A 7 0.84 -4.00 3.11
N ASP A 8 0.06 -4.82 3.79
CA ASP A 8 0.52 -5.94 4.61
C ASP A 8 0.24 -7.30 3.94
N SER A 9 0.04 -8.34 4.75
CA SER A 9 -0.29 -9.69 4.31
C SER A 9 -1.58 -9.76 3.49
N ILE A 10 -2.54 -8.87 3.74
CA ILE A 10 -3.80 -8.83 2.99
C ILE A 10 -3.56 -8.37 1.56
N THR A 11 -2.73 -7.32 1.38
CA THR A 11 -2.31 -6.83 0.06
C THR A 11 -1.42 -7.84 -0.65
N TRP A 12 -0.50 -8.50 0.08
CA TRP A 12 0.33 -9.58 -0.44
C TRP A 12 -0.51 -10.73 -1.03
N GLY A 13 -1.72 -10.96 -0.48
CA GLY A 13 -2.57 -12.08 -0.87
C GLY A 13 -2.32 -13.33 -0.02
N ALA A 14 -1.88 -13.15 1.24
CA ALA A 14 -1.69 -14.25 2.15
C ALA A 14 -2.97 -15.09 2.28
N SER A 15 -2.80 -16.40 2.28
CA SER A 15 -3.88 -17.40 2.41
C SER A 15 -4.84 -17.53 1.22
N ASP A 16 -4.70 -16.76 0.13
CA ASP A 16 -5.42 -17.01 -1.13
C ASP A 16 -4.53 -17.81 -2.08
N THR A 17 -4.53 -19.14 -1.91
CA THR A 17 -3.78 -20.06 -2.79
C THR A 17 -4.42 -20.26 -4.15
N GLU A 18 -5.67 -19.83 -4.35
CA GLU A 18 -6.38 -20.02 -5.62
C GLU A 18 -5.96 -18.98 -6.65
N LYS A 19 -5.99 -17.69 -6.29
CA LYS A 19 -5.68 -16.61 -7.24
C LYS A 19 -4.86 -15.46 -6.63
N GLY A 20 -4.19 -15.68 -5.51
CA GLY A 20 -3.14 -14.79 -5.00
C GLY A 20 -3.64 -13.47 -4.40
N GLY A 21 -4.91 -13.37 -4.02
CA GLY A 21 -5.47 -12.21 -3.34
C GLY A 21 -6.02 -11.15 -4.29
N TRP A 22 -6.53 -10.07 -3.70
CA TRP A 22 -7.27 -9.05 -4.44
C TRP A 22 -6.38 -8.26 -5.42
N VAL A 23 -5.10 -8.05 -5.11
CA VAL A 23 -4.17 -7.34 -6.01
C VAL A 23 -3.88 -8.16 -7.27
N GLU A 24 -3.71 -9.48 -7.16
CA GLU A 24 -3.49 -10.34 -8.33
C GLU A 24 -4.73 -10.44 -9.21
N ARG A 25 -5.93 -10.42 -8.60
CA ARG A 25 -7.19 -10.32 -9.33
C ARG A 25 -7.32 -8.98 -10.05
N LEU A 26 -6.95 -7.88 -9.38
CA LEU A 26 -6.92 -6.56 -9.99
C LEU A 26 -5.91 -6.50 -11.15
N LYS A 27 -4.70 -7.06 -10.98
CA LYS A 27 -3.71 -7.21 -12.06
C LYS A 27 -4.28 -7.94 -13.27
N THR A 28 -4.89 -9.09 -13.04
CA THR A 28 -5.42 -9.95 -14.11
C THR A 28 -6.57 -9.29 -14.86
N TYR A 29 -7.47 -8.60 -14.16
CA TYR A 29 -8.63 -7.97 -14.80
C TYR A 29 -8.28 -6.58 -15.38
N PHE A 30 -7.76 -5.70 -14.53
CA PHE A 30 -7.53 -4.30 -14.86
C PHE A 30 -6.25 -4.10 -15.68
N GLY A 31 -5.17 -4.80 -15.32
CA GLY A 31 -3.89 -4.71 -16.04
C GLY A 31 -4.04 -5.08 -17.50
N ASN A 32 -4.75 -6.18 -17.79
CA ASN A 32 -5.04 -6.62 -19.16
C ASN A 32 -5.97 -5.65 -19.92
N LYS A 33 -6.95 -5.06 -19.24
CA LYS A 33 -7.94 -4.18 -19.88
C LYS A 33 -7.39 -2.79 -20.21
N TYR A 34 -6.48 -2.26 -19.41
CA TYR A 34 -6.03 -0.86 -19.49
C TYR A 34 -4.52 -0.69 -19.67
N GLU A 35 -3.80 -1.77 -20.01
CA GLU A 35 -2.33 -1.77 -20.12
C GLU A 35 -1.64 -1.13 -18.90
N ALA A 36 -2.19 -1.43 -17.72
CA ALA A 36 -1.70 -0.91 -16.45
C ALA A 36 -0.72 -1.91 -15.81
N ILE A 37 0.44 -1.40 -15.39
CA ILE A 37 1.41 -2.15 -14.60
C ILE A 37 1.06 -1.95 -13.13
N ILE A 38 0.51 -2.99 -12.51
CA ILE A 38 0.18 -2.98 -11.09
C ILE A 38 1.28 -3.68 -10.31
N TYR A 39 1.85 -2.99 -9.33
CA TYR A 39 2.85 -3.51 -8.42
C TYR A 39 2.19 -3.89 -7.10
N ASN A 40 2.21 -5.18 -6.79
CA ASN A 40 1.86 -5.68 -5.46
C ASN A 40 3.07 -5.44 -4.55
N LEU A 41 2.96 -4.47 -3.65
CA LEU A 41 4.00 -4.09 -2.69
C LEU A 41 3.54 -4.36 -1.26
N GLY A 42 2.66 -5.35 -1.09
CA GLY A 42 2.32 -5.90 0.23
C GLY A 42 3.55 -6.57 0.86
N ILE A 43 3.78 -6.38 2.14
CA ILE A 43 4.78 -7.14 2.90
C ILE A 43 4.10 -7.69 4.16
N PRO A 44 3.97 -9.01 4.33
CA PRO A 44 3.36 -9.59 5.51
C PRO A 44 3.96 -9.04 6.81
N GLY A 45 3.09 -8.58 7.70
CA GLY A 45 3.50 -8.03 9.00
C GLY A 45 3.91 -6.55 8.98
N ASP A 46 3.99 -5.88 7.83
CA ASP A 46 4.31 -4.45 7.79
C ASP A 46 3.33 -3.64 8.65
N THR A 47 3.87 -2.72 9.44
CA THR A 47 3.14 -1.64 10.10
C THR A 47 3.26 -0.35 9.28
N THR A 48 2.55 0.70 9.69
CA THR A 48 2.76 2.05 9.14
C THR A 48 4.18 2.57 9.33
N ILE A 49 4.88 2.15 10.40
CA ILE A 49 6.28 2.52 10.67
C ILE A 49 7.20 1.87 9.64
N ASP A 50 6.96 0.61 9.31
CA ASP A 50 7.78 -0.14 8.36
C ASP A 50 7.58 0.37 6.93
N LEU A 51 6.32 0.61 6.55
CA LEU A 51 6.01 1.17 5.24
C LEU A 51 6.66 2.55 5.03
N LEU A 52 6.71 3.40 6.05
CA LEU A 52 7.37 4.70 5.98
C LEU A 52 8.87 4.62 5.64
N LYS A 53 9.54 3.51 5.95
CA LYS A 53 10.97 3.31 5.64
C LYS A 53 11.23 3.06 4.15
N ARG A 54 10.23 2.54 3.42
CA ARG A 54 10.41 2.05 2.03
C ARG A 54 9.58 2.77 0.97
N VAL A 55 8.49 3.44 1.35
CA VAL A 55 7.55 4.04 0.39
C VAL A 55 8.21 5.00 -0.60
N GLU A 56 9.13 5.87 -0.15
CA GLU A 56 9.77 6.86 -1.02
C GLU A 56 10.69 6.23 -2.05
N SER A 57 11.56 5.30 -1.63
CA SER A 57 12.50 4.63 -2.54
C SER A 57 11.76 3.76 -3.55
N GLU A 58 10.73 3.05 -3.11
CA GLU A 58 9.91 2.20 -3.97
C GLU A 58 9.11 2.99 -4.99
N CYS A 59 8.56 4.14 -4.61
CA CYS A 59 7.90 5.05 -5.54
C CYS A 59 8.89 5.68 -6.52
N LYS A 60 10.09 6.10 -6.06
CA LYS A 60 11.11 6.70 -6.93
C LYS A 60 11.51 5.76 -8.07
N SER A 61 11.65 4.47 -7.78
CA SER A 61 12.03 3.46 -8.78
C SER A 61 10.91 3.16 -9.78
N ARG A 62 9.65 3.22 -9.36
CA ARG A 62 8.48 2.80 -10.18
C ARG A 62 7.73 3.95 -10.83
N LYS A 63 7.93 5.18 -10.36
CA LYS A 63 7.26 6.41 -10.83
C LYS A 63 5.72 6.19 -10.96
N PRO A 64 5.01 5.89 -9.86
CA PRO A 64 3.60 5.55 -9.92
C PRO A 64 2.72 6.72 -10.37
N ASP A 65 1.72 6.42 -11.18
CA ASP A 65 0.58 7.31 -11.50
C ASP A 65 -0.49 7.26 -10.42
N LEU A 66 -0.60 6.12 -9.71
CA LEU A 66 -1.54 5.92 -8.61
C LEU A 66 -0.83 5.16 -7.47
N ILE A 67 -1.05 5.64 -6.24
CA ILE A 67 -0.58 5.00 -5.01
C ILE A 67 -1.80 4.64 -4.17
N ILE A 68 -1.89 3.37 -3.79
CA ILE A 68 -2.90 2.85 -2.85
C ILE A 68 -2.20 2.39 -1.59
N PHE A 69 -2.69 2.83 -0.43
CA PHE A 69 -2.28 2.33 0.88
C PHE A 69 -3.40 1.49 1.48
N SER A 70 -3.09 0.22 1.79
CA SER A 70 -3.94 -0.74 2.49
C SER A 70 -3.14 -1.32 3.65
N ILE A 71 -3.02 -0.55 4.73
CA ILE A 71 -2.11 -0.82 5.84
C ILE A 71 -2.80 -0.48 7.17
N GLY A 72 -2.32 -1.10 8.25
CA GLY A 72 -2.67 -0.72 9.62
C GLY A 72 -3.06 -1.88 10.53
N ILE A 73 -3.38 -3.06 9.99
CA ILE A 73 -3.84 -4.17 10.83
C ILE A 73 -2.75 -4.63 11.82
N ASN A 74 -1.48 -4.59 11.41
CA ASN A 74 -0.37 -4.98 12.28
C ASN A 74 -0.03 -3.90 13.32
N ASP A 75 -0.34 -2.63 13.06
CA ASP A 75 -0.23 -1.56 14.06
C ASP A 75 -1.17 -1.81 15.26
N LEU A 76 -2.27 -2.54 15.03
CA LEU A 76 -3.28 -2.88 16.04
C LEU A 76 -3.01 -4.19 16.75
N TRP A 77 -2.54 -5.19 16.01
CA TRP A 77 -2.56 -6.57 16.48
C TRP A 77 -1.27 -7.00 17.18
N ARG A 78 -0.11 -6.42 16.84
CA ARG A 78 1.17 -6.83 17.42
C ARG A 78 1.26 -6.56 18.92
N ASP A 79 2.12 -7.31 19.61
CA ASP A 79 2.39 -7.11 21.04
C ASP A 79 2.95 -5.70 21.33
N ASP A 80 3.70 -5.13 20.38
CA ASP A 80 4.26 -3.79 20.39
C ASP A 80 3.41 -2.78 19.60
N ARG A 81 2.09 -2.76 19.85
CA ARG A 81 1.11 -1.91 19.14
C ARG A 81 1.63 -0.49 18.92
N THR A 82 1.47 0.00 17.69
CA THR A 82 1.72 1.40 17.38
C THR A 82 0.73 2.26 18.18
N PRO A 83 1.18 3.20 19.03
CA PRO A 83 0.27 4.09 19.73
C PRO A 83 -0.62 4.86 18.74
N ILE A 84 -1.91 5.02 19.06
CA ILE A 84 -2.88 5.59 18.11
C ILE A 84 -2.46 6.96 17.54
N LYS A 85 -1.86 7.81 18.38
CA LYS A 85 -1.34 9.11 17.95
C LYS A 85 -0.24 8.93 16.91
N LYS A 86 0.66 7.97 17.12
CA LYS A 86 1.75 7.66 16.20
C LYS A 86 1.23 7.08 14.88
N PHE A 87 0.24 6.19 14.94
CA PHE A 87 -0.43 5.67 13.76
C PHE A 87 -1.03 6.81 12.91
N ALA A 88 -1.78 7.72 13.53
CA ALA A 88 -2.36 8.88 12.83
C ALA A 88 -1.28 9.79 12.20
N GLU A 89 -0.18 10.06 12.92
CA GLU A 89 0.97 10.80 12.39
C GLU A 89 1.60 10.09 11.18
N ASN A 90 1.73 8.76 11.25
CA ASN A 90 2.30 7.97 10.17
C ASN A 90 1.42 7.99 8.92
N ILE A 91 0.09 7.83 9.06
CA ILE A 91 -0.86 7.95 7.95
C ILE A 91 -0.79 9.33 7.30
N ALA A 92 -0.77 10.39 8.11
CA ALA A 92 -0.61 11.75 7.60
C ALA A 92 0.70 11.93 6.82
N ARG A 93 1.79 11.31 7.28
CA ARG A 93 3.09 11.35 6.60
C ARG A 93 3.08 10.56 5.28
N LEU A 94 2.50 9.36 5.25
CA LEU A 94 2.31 8.58 4.03
C LEU A 94 1.52 9.37 2.97
N HIS A 95 0.44 10.02 3.39
CA HIS A 95 -0.35 10.87 2.50
C HIS A 95 0.45 12.07 1.96
N ARG A 96 1.24 12.75 2.79
CA ARG A 96 2.14 13.84 2.34
C ARG A 96 3.17 13.35 1.33
N ILE A 97 3.77 12.18 1.56
CA ILE A 97 4.73 11.56 0.64
C ILE A 97 4.07 11.29 -0.71
N ALA A 98 2.88 10.66 -0.72
CA ALA A 98 2.13 10.40 -1.93
C ALA A 98 1.81 11.69 -2.71
N LYS A 99 1.35 12.74 -2.02
CA LYS A 99 1.10 14.06 -2.64
C LYS A 99 2.37 14.71 -3.22
N LYS A 100 3.52 14.56 -2.55
CA LYS A 100 4.80 15.10 -3.04
C LYS A 100 5.25 14.38 -4.32
N ILE A 101 5.06 13.07 -4.38
CA ILE A 101 5.38 12.25 -5.55
C ILE A 101 4.42 12.56 -6.71
N HIS A 102 3.17 12.93 -6.42
CA HIS A 102 2.16 13.14 -7.44
C HIS A 102 1.33 14.42 -7.19
N GLN A 103 1.70 15.53 -7.86
CA GLN A 103 1.02 16.83 -7.71
C GLN A 103 -0.35 16.92 -8.42
N LYS A 104 -0.84 15.88 -9.12
CA LYS A 104 -1.98 16.04 -10.06
C LYS A 104 -3.18 15.08 -9.98
N ARG A 105 -3.22 13.97 -9.22
CA ARG A 105 -4.38 13.03 -9.21
C ARG A 105 -4.59 12.24 -7.91
N ASP A 106 -5.78 11.65 -7.83
CA ASP A 106 -6.50 11.12 -6.67
C ASP A 106 -5.78 10.04 -5.85
N PHE A 107 -5.91 10.16 -4.54
CA PHE A 107 -5.42 9.24 -3.53
C PHE A 107 -6.59 8.44 -2.95
N TYR A 108 -6.44 7.11 -2.87
CA TYR A 108 -7.42 6.23 -2.23
C TYR A 108 -6.72 5.42 -1.13
N GLY A 109 -7.07 5.71 0.12
CA GLY A 109 -6.58 5.00 1.29
C GLY A 109 -7.69 4.19 1.94
N ALA A 110 -7.43 2.90 2.17
CA ALA A 110 -8.23 2.07 3.06
C ALA A 110 -7.37 1.78 4.29
N TYR A 111 -7.78 2.32 5.44
CA TYR A 111 -7.05 2.19 6.69
C TYR A 111 -7.86 1.37 7.67
N ALA A 112 -7.32 0.24 8.12
CA ALA A 112 -7.88 -0.47 9.24
C ALA A 112 -7.43 0.21 10.54
N ARG A 113 -8.36 0.40 11.47
CA ARG A 113 -8.11 0.74 12.86
C ARG A 113 -8.83 -0.27 13.75
#